data_AF-A0A0Q5SU91-F1
#
_entry.id   AF-A0A0Q5SU91-F1
#
_cell.length_a   1.000
_cell.length_b   1.000
_cell.length_c   1.000
_cell.angle_alpha   90.00
_cell.angle_beta   90.00
_cell.angle_gamma   90.00
#
_symmetry.space_group_name_H-M   'P 1'
#
loop_
_entity.id
_entity.type
_entity.pdbx_description
1 polymer ?
#
loop_
_entity_poly.entity_id
_entity_poly.type
_entity_poly.pdbx_seq_one_letter_code
_entity_poly.pdbx_strand_id
1 'polypeptide(L)'
;MMQEERTRYSEEELKEFEELIRGKLDATMSELNYIKGGLSKKNDSGTDITAGSAKLVEDGADASERENLSQLAARLQKYSVQLENALIRIKNGTYGICIDTGKLIPKERLRIVPHTQQTIEAKLRRAS
;
A
#
# COMPACT_ATOMS: atom_id res chain seq x y z
N MET A 1 1.70 37.61 -0.02
CA MET A 1 1.03 36.96 -1.17
C MET A 1 0.10 35.91 -0.59
N MET A 2 -1.19 36.20 -0.58
CA MET A 2 -2.23 35.34 -0.01
C MET A 2 -2.49 34.26 -1.06
N GLN A 3 -1.83 33.11 -0.93
CA GLN A 3 -2.23 31.93 -1.68
C GLN A 3 -3.69 31.68 -1.30
N GLU A 4 -4.60 31.78 -2.26
CA GLU A 4 -6.01 31.40 -2.09
C GLU A 4 -6.10 30.16 -1.21
N GLU A 5 -6.89 30.23 -0.13
CA GLU A 5 -7.21 29.12 0.75
C GLU A 5 -8.00 28.05 -0.03
N ARG A 6 -7.34 27.37 -0.97
CA ARG A 6 -7.91 26.24 -1.69
C ARG A 6 -8.06 25.11 -0.69
N THR A 7 -9.31 24.83 -0.34
CA THR A 7 -9.69 23.76 0.58
C THR A 7 -9.85 22.41 -0.12
N ARG A 8 -9.88 22.40 -1.47
CA ARG A 8 -10.02 21.19 -2.28
C ARG A 8 -9.28 21.28 -3.62
N TYR A 9 -8.98 20.12 -4.20
CA TYR A 9 -8.48 19.99 -5.56
C TYR A 9 -9.60 20.10 -6.60
N SER A 10 -9.26 20.62 -7.78
CA SER A 10 -10.13 20.65 -8.95
C SER A 10 -10.33 19.24 -9.54
N GLU A 11 -11.41 19.05 -10.30
CA GLU A 11 -11.73 17.77 -10.92
C GLU A 11 -10.63 17.26 -11.86
N GLU A 12 -9.94 18.17 -12.57
CA GLU A 12 -8.81 17.85 -13.44
C GLU A 12 -7.65 17.23 -12.64
N GLU A 13 -7.30 17.85 -11.50
CA GLU A 13 -6.23 17.39 -10.63
C GLU A 13 -6.59 16.07 -9.95
N LEU A 14 -7.86 15.93 -9.55
CA LEU A 14 -8.40 14.69 -8.99
C LEU A 14 -8.33 13.53 -9.99
N LYS A 15 -8.56 13.80 -11.29
CA LYS A 15 -8.43 12.81 -12.36
C LYS A 15 -6.99 12.34 -12.53
N GLU A 16 -6.01 13.26 -12.49
CA GLU A 16 -4.58 12.90 -12.51
C GLU A 16 -4.23 11.96 -11.35
N PHE A 17 -4.73 12.26 -10.14
CA PHE A 17 -4.51 11.39 -8.98
C PHE A 17 -5.25 10.06 -9.09
N GLU A 18 -6.43 10.03 -9.72
CA GLU A 18 -7.19 8.80 -9.93
C GLU A 18 -6.38 7.82 -10.78
N GLU A 19 -5.86 8.28 -11.92
CA GLU A 19 -5.05 7.45 -12.83
C GLU A 19 -3.79 6.93 -12.13
N LEU A 20 -3.11 7.79 -11.37
CA LEU A 20 -1.93 7.42 -10.60
C LEU A 20 -2.24 6.35 -9.53
N ILE A 21 -3.36 6.46 -8.84
CA ILE A 21 -3.78 5.51 -7.81
C ILE A 21 -4.21 4.19 -8.42
N ARG A 22 -4.94 4.21 -9.54
CA ARG A 22 -5.33 3.00 -10.28
C ARG A 22 -4.10 2.22 -10.74
N GLY A 23 -3.09 2.89 -11.30
CA GLY A 23 -1.85 2.23 -11.71
C GLY A 23 -1.12 1.57 -10.52
N LYS A 24 -1.07 2.25 -9.37
CA LYS A 24 -0.49 1.67 -8.14
C LYS A 24 -1.32 0.52 -7.57
N LEU A 25 -2.64 0.58 -7.68
CA LEU A 25 -3.54 -0.47 -7.21
C LEU A 25 -3.34 -1.74 -8.04
N ASP A 26 -3.30 -1.60 -9.37
CA ASP A 26 -3.04 -2.71 -10.28
C ASP A 26 -1.68 -3.39 -9.99
N ALA A 27 -0.61 -2.59 -9.87
CA ALA A 27 0.71 -3.09 -9.49
C ALA A 27 0.70 -3.83 -8.13
N THR A 28 -0.03 -3.29 -7.14
CA THR A 28 -0.17 -3.91 -5.82
C THR A 28 -0.93 -5.24 -5.89
N MET A 29 -1.98 -5.32 -6.72
CA MET A 29 -2.76 -6.54 -6.93
C MET A 29 -1.95 -7.61 -7.65
N SER A 30 -1.16 -7.22 -8.66
CA SER A 30 -0.25 -8.11 -9.37
C SER A 30 0.80 -8.71 -8.43
N GLU A 31 1.43 -7.87 -7.60
CA GLU A 31 2.40 -8.31 -6.58
C GLU A 31 1.76 -9.26 -5.55
N LEU A 32 0.55 -8.94 -5.08
CA LEU A 32 -0.19 -9.84 -4.20
C LEU A 32 -0.46 -11.20 -4.83
N ASN A 33 -0.82 -11.22 -6.10
CA ASN A 33 -1.07 -12.46 -6.83
C ASN A 33 0.22 -13.27 -7.00
N TYR A 34 1.35 -12.61 -7.28
CA TYR A 34 2.66 -13.24 -7.36
C TYR A 34 3.06 -13.90 -6.02
N ILE A 35 2.96 -13.16 -4.92
CA ILE A 35 3.30 -13.66 -3.58
C ILE A 35 2.38 -14.84 -3.18
N LYS A 36 1.06 -14.71 -3.43
CA LYS A 36 0.11 -15.80 -3.17
C LYS A 36 0.41 -17.04 -4.00
N GLY A 37 0.76 -16.87 -5.27
CA GLY A 37 1.16 -17.97 -6.15
C GLY A 37 2.45 -18.68 -5.68
N GLY A 38 3.43 -17.92 -5.19
CA GLY A 38 4.67 -18.46 -4.61
C GLY A 38 4.43 -19.26 -3.33
N LEU A 39 3.58 -18.75 -2.43
CA LEU A 39 3.19 -19.44 -1.20
C LEU A 39 2.44 -20.75 -1.49
N SER A 40 1.53 -20.76 -2.47
CA SER A 40 0.76 -21.97 -2.82
C SER A 40 1.60 -23.04 -3.50
N LYS A 41 2.55 -22.68 -4.40
CA LYS A 41 3.41 -23.64 -5.10
C LYS A 41 4.37 -24.38 -4.17
N LYS A 42 4.93 -23.70 -3.16
CA LYS A 42 5.83 -24.34 -2.17
C LYS A 42 5.11 -25.36 -1.26
N ASN A 43 3.79 -25.27 -1.13
CA ASN A 43 3.00 -26.21 -0.33
C ASN A 43 2.74 -27.55 -1.06
N ASP A 44 3.00 -27.61 -2.37
CA ASP A 44 2.82 -28.81 -3.22
C ASP A 44 4.07 -29.73 -3.21
N SER A 45 5.22 -29.26 -2.75
CA SER A 45 6.48 -30.03 -2.71
C SER A 45 6.56 -31.11 -1.61
N GLY A 46 5.43 -31.58 -1.11
CA GLY A 46 5.34 -32.56 -0.03
C GLY A 46 5.00 -33.96 -0.53
N THR A 47 5.98 -34.72 -1.04
CA THR A 47 6.10 -36.20 -0.92
C THR A 47 7.36 -36.71 -1.63
N ASP A 48 8.55 -36.50 -1.05
CA ASP A 48 9.64 -37.47 -1.25
C ASP A 48 10.49 -37.58 0.03
N ILE A 49 10.46 -38.76 0.63
CA ILE A 49 10.94 -39.07 1.97
C ILE A 49 12.35 -39.67 1.84
N THR A 50 13.38 -38.85 1.62
CA THR A 50 14.77 -39.31 1.80
C THR A 50 15.70 -38.16 2.25
N ALA A 51 16.55 -38.40 3.26
CA ALA A 51 17.62 -37.53 3.81
C ALA A 51 17.29 -36.59 5.01
N GLY A 52 17.19 -37.17 6.21
CA GLY A 52 16.81 -36.52 7.49
C GLY A 52 17.86 -35.66 8.21
N SER A 53 18.82 -35.01 7.54
CA SER A 53 19.81 -34.13 8.21
C SER A 53 20.03 -32.78 7.53
N ALA A 54 20.02 -32.73 6.20
CA ALA A 54 20.01 -31.47 5.44
C ALA A 54 18.64 -30.76 5.52
N LYS A 55 17.57 -31.56 5.52
CA LYS A 55 16.17 -31.12 5.55
C LYS A 55 15.79 -30.26 6.77
N LEU A 56 16.45 -30.41 7.93
CA LEU A 56 16.15 -29.62 9.14
C LEU A 56 16.67 -28.18 9.05
N VAL A 57 17.77 -27.94 8.32
CA VAL A 57 18.31 -26.58 8.11
C VAL A 57 17.57 -25.87 6.97
N GLU A 58 17.25 -26.60 5.90
CA GLU A 58 16.45 -26.09 4.79
C GLU A 58 15.01 -25.73 5.22
N ASP A 59 14.36 -26.55 6.06
CA ASP A 59 13.00 -26.29 6.55
C ASP A 59 12.91 -25.01 7.41
N GLY A 60 13.97 -24.67 8.15
CA GLY A 60 14.06 -23.42 8.91
C GLY A 60 14.19 -22.17 8.04
N ALA A 61 14.96 -22.25 6.95
CA ALA A 61 15.09 -21.17 5.97
C ALA A 61 13.79 -20.97 5.19
N ASP A 62 13.14 -22.07 4.78
CA ASP A 62 11.84 -22.05 4.11
C ASP A 62 10.72 -21.51 5.01
N ALA A 63 10.72 -21.84 6.31
CA ALA A 63 9.75 -21.29 7.26
C ALA A 63 9.90 -19.77 7.42
N SER A 64 11.13 -19.27 7.54
CA SER A 64 11.40 -17.83 7.64
C SER A 64 10.99 -17.08 6.37
N GLU A 65 11.30 -17.63 5.18
CA GLU A 65 10.90 -17.02 3.92
C GLU A 65 9.37 -16.95 3.76
N ARG A 66 8.65 -18.02 4.12
CA ARG A 66 7.17 -18.02 4.12
C ARG A 66 6.59 -16.98 5.06
N GLU A 67 7.16 -16.82 6.25
CA GLU A 67 6.71 -15.79 7.20
C GLU A 67 6.93 -14.38 6.64
N ASN A 68 8.11 -14.12 6.07
CA ASN A 68 8.41 -12.84 5.42
C ASN A 68 7.43 -12.51 4.28
N LEU A 69 7.17 -13.49 3.39
CA LEU A 69 6.21 -13.35 2.30
C LEU A 69 4.77 -13.13 2.82
N SER A 70 4.38 -13.83 3.88
CA SER A 70 3.06 -13.67 4.51
C SER A 70 2.89 -12.26 5.12
N GLN A 71 3.93 -11.76 5.80
CA GLN A 71 3.93 -10.39 6.32
C GLN A 71 3.89 -9.35 5.19
N LEU A 72 4.65 -9.57 4.11
CA LEU A 72 4.63 -8.70 2.93
C LEU A 72 3.24 -8.67 2.28
N ALA A 73 2.61 -9.83 2.08
CA ALA A 73 1.25 -9.93 1.55
C ALA A 73 0.25 -9.17 2.43
N ALA A 74 0.31 -9.33 3.75
CA ALA A 74 -0.56 -8.59 4.67
C ALA A 74 -0.40 -7.06 4.54
N ARG A 75 0.84 -6.58 4.38
CA ARG A 75 1.13 -5.15 4.16
C ARG A 75 0.56 -4.65 2.83
N LEU A 76 0.74 -5.43 1.75
CA LEU A 76 0.22 -5.08 0.43
C LEU A 76 -1.31 -5.11 0.37
N GLN A 77 -1.97 -6.05 1.05
CA GLN A 77 -3.43 -6.05 1.18
C GLN A 77 -3.93 -4.80 1.92
N LYS A 78 -3.26 -4.42 3.02
CA LYS A 78 -3.61 -3.17 3.70
C LYS A 78 -3.35 -1.96 2.80
N TYR A 79 -2.32 -2.00 1.96
CA TYR A 79 -2.01 -0.95 1.02
C TYR A 79 -3.07 -0.82 -0.09
N SER A 80 -3.52 -1.95 -0.67
CA SER A 80 -4.58 -1.95 -1.70
C SER A 80 -5.87 -1.33 -1.17
N VAL A 81 -6.31 -1.72 0.05
CA VAL A 81 -7.49 -1.15 0.70
C VAL A 81 -7.33 0.37 0.91
N GLN A 82 -6.14 0.85 1.25
CA GLN A 82 -5.90 2.29 1.39
C GLN A 82 -5.96 3.04 0.06
N LEU A 83 -5.52 2.43 -1.03
CA LEU A 83 -5.64 2.99 -2.38
C LEU A 83 -7.10 3.02 -2.85
N GLU A 84 -7.88 1.96 -2.61
CA GLU A 84 -9.32 1.93 -2.89
C GLU A 84 -10.06 3.03 -2.13
N ASN A 85 -9.77 3.19 -0.83
CA ASN A 85 -10.31 4.28 -0.04
C ASN A 85 -9.87 5.66 -0.54
N ALA A 86 -8.69 5.78 -1.17
CA ALA A 86 -8.27 7.02 -1.79
C ALA A 86 -9.08 7.31 -3.07
N LEU A 87 -9.39 6.31 -3.90
CA LEU A 87 -10.28 6.45 -5.05
C LEU A 87 -11.70 6.88 -4.62
N ILE A 88 -12.23 6.33 -3.53
CA ILE A 88 -13.53 6.75 -2.98
C ILE A 88 -13.50 8.23 -2.58
N ARG A 89 -12.42 8.69 -1.93
CA ARG A 89 -12.25 10.10 -1.56
C ARG A 89 -12.13 11.01 -2.78
N ILE A 90 -11.50 10.54 -3.86
CA ILE A 90 -11.43 11.27 -5.14
C ILE A 90 -12.83 11.44 -5.71
N LYS A 91 -13.62 10.36 -5.77
CA LYS A 91 -15.01 10.39 -6.25
C LYS A 91 -15.90 11.34 -5.42
N ASN A 92 -15.65 11.42 -4.13
CA ASN A 92 -16.36 12.32 -3.22
C ASN A 92 -15.82 13.77 -3.23
N GLY A 93 -14.71 14.05 -3.92
CA GLY A 93 -14.08 15.36 -3.95
C GLY A 93 -13.37 15.77 -2.64
N THR A 94 -13.16 14.83 -1.72
CA THR A 94 -12.51 15.07 -0.41
C THR A 94 -11.05 14.61 -0.38
N TYR A 95 -10.53 14.10 -1.49
CA TYR A 95 -9.15 13.69 -1.61
C TYR A 95 -8.18 14.87 -1.45
N GLY A 96 -7.09 14.62 -0.71
CA GLY A 96 -6.08 15.63 -0.46
C GLY A 96 -6.42 16.62 0.66
N ILE A 97 -7.52 16.43 1.38
CA ILE A 97 -7.86 17.20 2.58
C ILE A 97 -7.30 16.47 3.82
N CYS A 98 -6.53 17.17 4.65
CA CYS A 98 -5.97 16.61 5.87
C CYS A 98 -7.06 16.37 6.91
N ILE A 99 -7.14 15.14 7.44
CA ILE A 99 -8.17 14.78 8.43
C ILE A 99 -8.03 15.52 9.77
N ASP A 100 -6.80 15.90 10.15
CA ASP A 100 -6.54 16.55 11.45
C ASP A 100 -6.64 18.08 11.38
N THR A 101 -6.28 18.66 10.24
CA THR A 101 -6.15 20.12 10.11
C THR A 101 -7.17 20.74 9.15
N GLY A 102 -7.87 19.93 8.35
CA GLY A 102 -8.74 20.41 7.27
C GLY A 102 -8.00 21.11 6.13
N LYS A 103 -6.66 21.19 6.18
CA LYS A 103 -5.84 21.87 5.17
C LYS A 103 -5.56 20.96 3.99
N LEU A 104 -5.31 21.57 2.84
CA LEU A 104 -4.91 20.86 1.63
C LEU A 104 -3.51 20.25 1.82
N ILE A 105 -3.39 18.95 1.57
CA ILE A 105 -2.13 18.20 1.55
C ILE A 105 -1.42 18.54 0.24
N PRO A 106 -0.15 18.97 0.25
CA PRO A 106 0.55 19.41 -0.96
C PRO A 106 0.61 18.32 -2.05
N LYS A 107 0.45 18.73 -3.32
CA LYS A 107 0.42 17.81 -4.47
C LYS A 107 1.63 16.90 -4.56
N GLU A 108 2.82 17.47 -4.35
CA GLU A 108 4.09 16.72 -4.39
C GLU A 108 4.06 15.54 -3.41
N ARG A 109 3.48 15.75 -2.22
CA ARG A 109 3.32 14.69 -1.22
C ARG A 109 2.36 13.60 -1.71
N LEU A 110 1.24 13.97 -2.30
CA LEU A 110 0.24 13.03 -2.83
C LEU A 110 0.75 12.26 -4.05
N ARG A 111 1.64 12.84 -4.86
CA ARG A 111 2.30 12.14 -5.98
C ARG A 111 3.21 11.02 -5.48
N ILE A 112 3.93 11.25 -4.38
CA ILE A 112 4.85 10.28 -3.78
C ILE A 112 4.06 9.24 -2.94
N VAL A 113 3.14 9.72 -2.10
CA VAL A 113 2.40 8.93 -1.10
C VAL A 113 0.89 9.15 -1.25
N PRO A 114 0.24 8.59 -2.28
CA PRO A 114 -1.15 8.94 -2.62
C PRO A 114 -2.20 8.41 -1.65
N HIS A 115 -1.85 7.44 -0.81
CA HIS A 115 -2.75 6.93 0.22
C HIS A 115 -2.81 7.81 1.48
N THR A 116 -1.89 8.78 1.61
CA THR A 116 -1.77 9.58 2.83
C THR A 116 -3.00 10.45 3.07
N GLN A 117 -3.41 10.58 4.33
CA GLN A 117 -4.57 11.40 4.74
C GLN A 117 -4.17 12.58 5.63
N GLN A 118 -2.87 12.76 5.86
CA GLN A 118 -2.33 13.72 6.81
C GLN A 118 -1.21 14.53 6.17
N THR A 119 -1.10 15.80 6.55
CA THR A 119 0.09 16.61 6.26
C THR A 119 1.30 16.09 7.06
N ILE A 120 2.50 16.49 6.64
CA ILE A 120 3.74 16.16 7.36
C ILE A 120 3.68 16.69 8.80
N GLU A 121 3.19 17.92 8.99
CA GLU A 121 3.00 18.54 10.31
C GLU A 121 2.05 17.75 11.22
N ALA A 122 0.90 17.30 10.68
CA ALA A 122 -0.06 16.50 11.44
C ALA A 122 0.51 15.13 11.82
N LYS A 123 1.27 14.51 10.90
CA LYS A 123 1.94 13.23 11.16
C LYS A 123 3.02 13.36 12.25
N LEU A 124 3.83 14.41 12.21
CA LEU A 124 4.88 14.68 13.21
C LEU A 124 4.29 14.85 14.62
N ARG A 125 3.19 15.60 14.74
CA ARG A 125 2.51 15.86 16.02
C ARG A 125 1.93 14.60 16.68
N ARG A 126 1.64 13.56 15.90
CA ARG A 126 1.08 12.30 16.40
C ARG A 126 2.14 11.28 16.80
N ALA A 127 3.38 11.49 16.36
CA ALA A 127 4.52 10.62 16.64
C ALA A 127 5.37 11.07 17.84
N SER A 128 5.10 12.29 18.34
CA SER A 128 5.59 12.87 19.60
C SER A 128 4.62 12.60 20.74
#